data_AF-A0A059BMX8-F1
#
_entry.id   AF-A0A059BMX8-F1
#
_cell.length_a   1.000
_cell.length_b   1.000
_cell.length_c   1.000
_cell.angle_alpha   90.00
_cell.angle_beta   90.00
_cell.angle_gamma   90.00
#
_symmetry.space_group_name_H-M   'P 1'
#
loop_
_entity.id
_entity.type
_entity.pdbx_description
1 polymer ?
#
loop_
_entity_poly.entity_id
_entity_poly.type
_entity_poly.pdbx_seq_one_letter_code
_entity_poly.pdbx_strand_id
1 'polypeptide(L)'
;RYNLFINCGGNKAKIRGTTYEDDLWEAAPSSFFRSDYWACSSTGHFPDYDIATYGYTVKSTSRLSVNNAQLYMTARRSAISLTYYGFCLMDGPYNVNLHFAEIMFTDDKSYQSLGRRAFNIYIQGTLEIRFYWAGKGTTAIPDRGVYGPLISAISVYP
;
A
#
# COMPACT_ATOMS: atom_id res chain seq x y z
N ARG A 1 5.60 21.82 9.00
CA ARG A 1 5.54 21.32 7.60
C ARG A 1 4.08 21.35 7.16
N TYR A 2 3.79 21.63 5.88
CA TYR A 2 2.42 21.71 5.38
C TYR A 2 2.01 20.54 4.50
N ASN A 3 2.90 19.62 4.15
CA ASN A 3 2.53 18.50 3.31
C ASN A 3 3.39 17.26 3.58
N LEU A 4 2.86 16.12 3.15
CA LEU A 4 3.51 14.82 3.21
C LEU A 4 3.08 14.01 1.98
N PHE A 5 4.05 13.57 1.18
CA PHE A 5 3.81 12.74 0.00
C PHE A 5 4.74 11.53 0.06
N ILE A 6 4.18 10.32 0.07
CA ILE A 6 4.92 9.07 0.22
C ILE A 6 4.56 8.13 -0.93
N ASN A 7 5.56 7.60 -1.64
CA ASN A 7 5.40 6.55 -2.64
C ASN A 7 5.60 5.18 -1.98
N CYS A 8 4.51 4.57 -1.51
CA CYS A 8 4.54 3.40 -0.64
C CYS A 8 5.12 2.17 -1.35
N GLY A 9 6.15 1.57 -0.76
CA GLY A 9 6.91 0.47 -1.37
C GLY A 9 7.71 0.86 -2.63
N GLY A 10 7.84 2.16 -2.93
CA GLY A 10 8.41 2.67 -4.18
C GLY A 10 9.61 3.59 -3.98
N ASN A 11 10.32 3.85 -5.07
CA ASN A 11 11.39 4.84 -5.11
C ASN A 11 10.82 6.26 -5.12
N LYS A 12 11.67 7.25 -4.81
CA LYS A 12 11.34 8.66 -4.88
C LYS A 12 10.84 9.01 -6.28
N ALA A 13 9.66 9.63 -6.36
CA ALA A 13 8.99 9.89 -7.62
C ALA A 13 8.54 11.35 -7.71
N LYS A 14 8.71 11.97 -8.88
CA LYS A 14 8.23 13.33 -9.13
C LYS A 14 7.05 13.30 -10.09
N ILE A 15 5.87 13.65 -9.60
CA ILE A 15 4.61 13.60 -10.35
C ILE A 15 4.00 14.99 -10.39
N ARG A 16 3.86 15.55 -11.60
CA ARG A 16 3.23 16.86 -11.84
C ARG A 16 3.78 17.99 -10.95
N GLY A 17 5.09 17.96 -10.67
CA GLY A 17 5.76 18.95 -9.82
C GLY A 17 5.83 18.58 -8.34
N THR A 18 5.04 17.61 -7.87
CA THR A 18 5.08 17.10 -6.49
C THR A 18 6.10 15.97 -6.37
N THR A 19 6.97 16.05 -5.37
CA THR A 19 7.93 14.99 -5.04
C THR A 19 7.35 14.10 -3.95
N TYR A 20 7.22 12.82 -4.24
CA TYR A 20 6.87 11.76 -3.29
C TYR A 20 8.16 11.12 -2.78
N GLU A 21 8.28 11.00 -1.46
CA GLU A 21 9.40 10.32 -0.83
C GLU A 21 9.36 8.81 -1.07
N ASP A 22 10.54 8.21 -1.03
CA ASP A 22 10.73 6.78 -1.16
C ASP A 22 10.34 6.03 0.11
N ASP A 23 9.83 4.81 -0.07
CA ASP A 23 9.50 3.87 1.00
C ASP A 23 10.10 2.50 0.66
N LEU A 24 11.42 2.42 0.80
CA LEU A 24 12.24 1.28 0.33
C LEU A 24 12.75 0.36 1.44
N TRP A 25 12.36 0.60 2.69
CA TRP A 25 12.84 -0.21 3.80
C TRP A 25 12.28 -1.63 3.75
N GLU A 26 13.10 -2.59 4.16
CA GLU A 26 12.73 -4.00 4.21
C GLU A 26 11.89 -4.28 5.46
N ALA A 27 10.60 -4.56 5.26
CA ALA A 27 9.74 -4.95 6.36
C ALA A 27 9.88 -6.42 6.71
N ALA A 28 9.73 -6.70 7.99
CA ALA A 28 9.66 -8.03 8.58
C ALA A 28 8.28 -8.23 9.24
N PRO A 29 7.94 -9.46 9.71
CA PRO A 29 6.63 -9.74 10.31
C PRO A 29 6.21 -8.82 11.47
N SER A 30 7.17 -8.21 12.15
CA SER A 30 6.93 -7.12 13.08
C SER A 30 8.06 -6.12 12.88
N SER A 31 7.74 -4.95 12.33
CA SER A 31 8.79 -3.99 11.99
C SER A 31 8.31 -2.55 12.00
N PHE A 32 9.25 -1.66 12.28
CA PHE A 32 9.03 -0.23 12.38
C PHE A 32 10.19 0.49 11.68
N PHE A 33 9.84 1.42 10.80
CA PHE A 33 10.77 2.28 10.10
C PHE A 33 10.46 3.74 10.42
N ARG A 34 11.50 4.54 10.61
CA ARG A 34 11.40 5.97 10.88
C ARG A 34 12.34 6.74 9.97
N SER A 35 11.78 7.70 9.25
CA SER A 35 12.48 8.77 8.55
C SER A 35 12.45 10.06 9.38
N ASP A 36 12.87 11.17 8.80
CA ASP A 36 12.98 12.47 9.49
C ASP A 36 11.62 13.02 9.94
N TYR A 37 10.58 12.81 9.13
CA TYR A 37 9.25 13.43 9.31
C TYR A 37 8.08 12.48 9.04
N TRP A 38 8.37 11.20 8.83
CA TRP A 38 7.35 10.18 8.73
C TRP A 38 7.88 8.83 9.21
N ALA A 39 6.99 7.92 9.54
CA ALA A 39 7.33 6.55 9.93
C ALA A 39 6.30 5.57 9.39
N CYS A 40 6.65 4.30 9.36
CA CYS A 40 5.76 3.22 8.97
C CYS A 40 5.94 2.01 9.90
N SER A 41 4.84 1.43 10.33
CA SER A 41 4.79 0.18 11.08
C SER A 41 4.00 -0.86 10.31
N SER A 42 4.54 -2.08 10.23
CA SER A 42 3.90 -3.21 9.56
C SER A 42 3.91 -4.42 10.49
N THR A 43 2.78 -5.14 10.56
CA THR A 43 2.64 -6.35 11.37
C THR A 43 1.95 -7.50 10.66
N GLY A 44 2.33 -8.71 11.06
CA GLY A 44 1.79 -9.96 10.60
C GLY A 44 2.69 -10.67 9.60
N HIS A 45 2.45 -11.96 9.46
CA HIS A 45 3.21 -12.88 8.63
C HIS A 45 2.29 -13.52 7.60
N PHE A 46 2.78 -13.76 6.39
CA PHE A 46 2.05 -14.48 5.34
C PHE A 46 2.47 -15.96 5.36
N PRO A 47 1.67 -16.87 5.96
CA PRO A 47 2.08 -18.27 6.17
C PRO A 47 2.15 -19.08 4.86
N ASP A 48 1.31 -18.75 3.89
CA ASP A 48 1.18 -19.49 2.62
C ASP A 48 2.09 -18.94 1.52
N TYR A 49 3.02 -18.04 1.85
CA TYR A 49 3.80 -17.28 0.87
C TYR A 49 5.28 -17.31 1.24
N ASP A 50 6.12 -17.71 0.29
CA ASP A 50 7.56 -17.58 0.47
C ASP A 50 7.94 -16.09 0.56
N ILE A 51 8.29 -15.67 1.79
CA ILE A 51 8.66 -14.30 2.11
C ILE A 51 9.86 -13.84 1.30
N ALA A 52 10.79 -14.73 0.96
CA ALA A 52 11.96 -14.40 0.15
C ALA A 52 11.57 -13.98 -1.27
N THR A 53 10.45 -14.49 -1.79
CA THR A 53 10.03 -14.27 -3.18
C THR A 53 9.11 -13.04 -3.32
N TYR A 54 8.31 -12.71 -2.30
CA TYR A 54 7.21 -11.74 -2.47
C TYR A 54 7.10 -10.64 -1.40
N GLY A 55 7.84 -10.73 -0.29
CA GLY A 55 8.01 -9.68 0.72
C GLY A 55 6.76 -8.87 1.14
N TYR A 56 7.00 -7.64 1.61
CA TYR A 56 5.97 -6.68 2.05
C TYR A 56 5.80 -5.51 1.07
N THR A 57 6.42 -5.62 -0.09
CA THR A 57 6.35 -4.64 -1.19
C THR A 57 5.97 -5.38 -2.45
N VAL A 58 4.98 -4.86 -3.17
CA VAL A 58 4.51 -5.42 -4.44
C VAL A 58 4.89 -4.49 -5.58
N LYS A 59 5.32 -5.07 -6.70
CA LYS A 59 5.61 -4.36 -7.95
C LYS A 59 4.62 -4.82 -9.01
N SER A 60 4.03 -3.86 -9.72
CA SER A 60 3.14 -4.15 -10.85
C SER A 60 3.93 -4.75 -12.01
N THR A 61 3.40 -5.83 -12.59
CA THR A 61 3.89 -6.42 -13.84
C THR A 61 3.26 -5.78 -15.08
N SER A 62 2.13 -5.08 -14.93
CA SER A 62 1.40 -4.44 -16.02
C SER A 62 1.76 -2.96 -16.19
N ARG A 63 1.78 -2.49 -17.44
CA ARG A 63 1.88 -1.07 -17.78
C ARG A 63 0.50 -0.43 -17.60
N LEU A 64 0.31 0.30 -16.51
CA LEU A 64 -0.93 1.04 -16.26
C LEU A 64 -1.02 2.24 -17.21
N SER A 65 -2.11 2.31 -17.98
CA SER A 65 -2.39 3.44 -18.90
C SER A 65 -3.22 4.54 -18.20
N VAL A 66 -2.90 4.83 -16.95
CA VAL A 66 -3.59 5.83 -16.12
C VAL A 66 -2.69 7.05 -15.94
N ASN A 67 -3.27 8.24 -15.82
CA ASN A 67 -2.53 9.43 -15.43
C ASN A 67 -1.81 9.19 -14.09
N ASN A 68 -0.55 9.59 -14.00
CA ASN A 68 0.32 9.37 -12.82
C ASN A 68 0.54 7.87 -12.50
N ALA A 69 0.52 7.00 -13.52
CA ALA A 69 0.72 5.56 -13.40
C ALA A 69 1.92 5.15 -12.52
N GLN A 70 2.96 5.99 -12.48
CA GLN A 70 4.15 5.83 -11.67
C GLN A 70 3.85 5.59 -10.18
N LEU A 71 2.80 6.21 -9.61
CA LEU A 71 2.40 5.99 -8.22
C LEU A 71 1.82 4.60 -7.97
N TYR A 72 1.26 3.98 -9.00
CA TYR A 72 0.55 2.70 -8.89
C TYR A 72 1.42 1.52 -9.37
N MET A 73 2.70 1.76 -9.66
CA MET A 73 3.64 0.70 -10.04
C MET A 73 4.15 -0.08 -8.84
N THR A 74 4.03 0.48 -7.64
CA THR A 74 4.45 -0.14 -6.38
C THR A 74 3.39 0.03 -5.32
N ALA A 75 3.40 -0.87 -4.34
CA ALA A 75 2.59 -0.73 -3.14
C ALA A 75 3.26 -1.39 -1.94
N ARG A 76 3.08 -0.79 -0.76
CA ARG A 76 3.36 -1.48 0.51
C ARG A 76 2.15 -2.27 0.94
N ARG A 77 2.39 -3.48 1.42
CA ARG A 77 1.36 -4.37 1.97
C ARG A 77 1.73 -4.89 3.35
N SER A 78 0.72 -5.32 4.09
CA SER A 78 0.90 -6.01 5.35
C SER A 78 -0.11 -7.14 5.53
N ALA A 79 0.21 -8.14 6.35
CA ALA A 79 -0.67 -9.27 6.58
C ALA A 79 -1.81 -8.90 7.54
N ILE A 80 -1.52 -8.06 8.54
CA ILE A 80 -2.49 -7.68 9.58
C ILE A 80 -2.69 -6.17 9.62
N SER A 81 -1.66 -5.39 9.95
CA SER A 81 -1.79 -3.94 10.12
C SER A 81 -0.67 -3.18 9.44
N LEU A 82 -1.04 -2.08 8.79
CA LEU A 82 -0.11 -1.13 8.18
C LEU A 82 -0.47 0.27 8.66
N THR A 83 0.47 0.94 9.30
CA THR A 83 0.26 2.27 9.88
C THR A 83 1.36 3.21 9.43
N TYR A 84 0.97 4.34 8.83
CA TYR A 84 1.87 5.44 8.52
C TYR A 84 1.68 6.59 9.51
N TYR A 85 2.78 7.20 9.89
CA TYR A 85 2.82 8.35 10.79
C TYR A 85 3.43 9.53 10.05
N GLY A 86 2.82 10.70 10.15
CA GLY A 86 3.40 11.98 9.75
C GLY A 86 3.73 12.80 10.98
N PHE A 87 4.94 13.36 11.04
CA PHE A 87 5.39 14.19 12.15
C PHE A 87 5.57 15.64 11.72
N CYS A 88 5.49 16.56 12.69
CA CYS A 88 5.78 17.98 12.49
C CYS A 88 4.93 18.67 11.39
N LEU A 89 3.73 18.12 11.11
CA LEU A 89 2.71 18.83 10.36
C LEU A 89 2.16 19.96 11.24
N MET A 90 1.97 21.13 10.65
CA MET A 90 1.41 22.28 11.35
C MET A 90 -0.06 22.05 11.66
N ASP A 91 -0.59 22.70 12.69
CA ASP A 91 -2.00 22.58 13.00
C ASP A 91 -2.83 23.23 11.88
N GLY A 92 -3.81 22.50 11.39
CA GLY A 92 -4.68 22.98 10.31
C GLY A 92 -5.53 21.86 9.71
N PRO A 93 -6.53 22.22 8.91
CA PRO A 93 -7.23 21.26 8.07
C PRO A 93 -6.28 20.72 6.99
N TYR A 94 -6.44 19.43 6.67
CA TYR A 94 -5.67 18.76 5.64
C TYR A 94 -6.58 17.92 4.75
N ASN A 95 -6.30 17.96 3.46
CA ASN A 95 -6.76 16.99 2.50
C ASN A 95 -5.86 15.75 2.56
N VAL A 96 -6.45 14.58 2.77
CA VAL A 96 -5.75 13.29 2.80
C VAL A 96 -6.25 12.44 1.64
N ASN A 97 -5.37 12.20 0.66
CA ASN A 97 -5.64 11.28 -0.44
C ASN A 97 -4.82 10.00 -0.26
N LEU A 98 -5.52 8.88 -0.23
CA LEU A 98 -4.94 7.54 -0.14
C LEU A 98 -5.08 6.85 -1.50
N HIS A 99 -3.95 6.38 -2.04
CA HIS A 99 -3.88 5.81 -3.38
C HIS A 99 -3.85 4.28 -3.32
N PHE A 100 -4.79 3.64 -4.01
CA PHE A 100 -4.92 2.19 -4.05
C PHE A 100 -4.94 1.69 -5.50
N ALA A 101 -4.22 0.62 -5.78
CA ALA A 101 -4.34 -0.16 -7.00
C ALA A 101 -4.11 -1.64 -6.66
N GLU A 102 -4.98 -2.52 -7.15
CA GLU A 102 -4.72 -3.95 -7.07
C GLU A 102 -3.69 -4.34 -8.14
N ILE A 103 -2.49 -4.70 -7.68
CA ILE A 103 -1.34 -5.02 -8.54
C ILE A 103 -0.74 -6.39 -8.25
N MET A 104 -1.27 -7.11 -7.25
CA MET A 104 -0.82 -8.45 -6.89
C MET A 104 -1.67 -9.51 -7.59
N PHE A 105 -3.00 -9.32 -7.62
CA PHE A 105 -3.91 -10.22 -8.32
C PHE A 105 -4.11 -9.71 -9.75
N THR A 106 -3.37 -10.30 -10.70
CA THR A 106 -3.48 -9.95 -12.12
C THR A 106 -4.44 -10.89 -12.84
N ASP A 107 -5.08 -10.38 -13.91
CA ASP A 107 -5.97 -11.15 -14.79
C ASP A 107 -5.16 -12.01 -15.79
N ASP A 108 -4.20 -12.79 -15.30
CA ASP A 108 -3.47 -13.70 -16.16
C ASP A 108 -4.33 -14.94 -16.47
N LYS A 109 -4.10 -15.56 -17.64
CA LYS A 109 -4.90 -16.69 -18.14
C LYS A 109 -4.84 -17.94 -17.24
N SER A 110 -4.01 -17.92 -16.19
CA SER A 110 -3.82 -19.04 -15.27
C SER A 110 -4.96 -19.15 -14.26
N TYR A 111 -5.73 -18.07 -13.99
CA TYR A 111 -6.77 -18.01 -12.94
C TYR A 111 -6.26 -18.44 -11.55
N GLN A 112 -4.94 -18.41 -11.29
CA GLN A 112 -4.37 -18.88 -10.03
C GLN A 112 -4.42 -17.82 -8.91
N SER A 113 -4.60 -16.55 -9.29
CA SER A 113 -4.52 -15.39 -8.38
C SER A 113 -5.86 -15.06 -7.71
N LEU A 114 -6.40 -15.96 -6.87
CA LEU A 114 -7.62 -15.69 -6.08
C LEU A 114 -7.30 -15.05 -4.73
N GLY A 115 -7.44 -13.73 -4.66
CA GLY A 115 -7.31 -12.99 -3.41
C GLY A 115 -8.53 -12.15 -3.10
N ARG A 116 -8.86 -12.05 -1.81
CA ARG A 116 -9.77 -11.03 -1.28
C ARG A 116 -8.98 -10.11 -0.37
N ARG A 117 -9.40 -8.86 -0.26
CA ARG A 117 -8.83 -7.93 0.73
C ARG A 117 -9.95 -7.27 1.49
N ALA A 118 -9.78 -7.20 2.81
CA ALA A 118 -10.67 -6.44 3.66
C ALA A 118 -9.82 -5.75 4.72
N PHE A 119 -9.95 -4.44 4.83
CA PHE A 119 -9.27 -3.67 5.86
C PHE A 119 -10.04 -2.38 6.14
N ASN A 120 -9.88 -1.89 7.36
CA ASN A 120 -10.41 -0.60 7.77
C ASN A 120 -9.30 0.45 7.66
N ILE A 121 -9.67 1.67 7.31
CA ILE A 121 -8.77 2.82 7.28
C ILE A 121 -9.18 3.76 8.40
N TYR A 122 -8.21 4.05 9.26
CA TYR A 122 -8.35 5.00 10.35
C TYR A 122 -7.45 6.21 10.09
N ILE A 123 -7.99 7.42 10.27
CA ILE A 123 -7.22 8.66 10.24
C ILE A 123 -7.34 9.29 11.63
N GLN A 124 -6.19 9.51 12.30
CA GLN A 124 -6.14 10.07 13.66
C GLN A 124 -7.08 9.36 14.66
N GLY A 125 -7.21 8.03 14.53
CA GLY A 125 -8.07 7.20 15.39
C GLY A 125 -9.55 7.14 14.98
N THR A 126 -9.99 7.94 14.02
CA THR A 126 -11.36 7.91 13.50
C THR A 126 -11.47 6.94 12.33
N LEU A 127 -12.51 6.10 12.33
CA LEU A 127 -12.78 5.18 11.21
C LEU A 127 -13.36 5.96 10.03
N GLU A 128 -12.59 6.05 8.96
CA GLU A 128 -12.99 6.79 7.75
C GLU A 128 -13.58 5.85 6.68
N ILE A 129 -12.96 4.69 6.48
CA ILE A 129 -13.34 3.77 5.40
C ILE A 129 -13.32 2.33 5.90
N ARG A 130 -14.37 1.57 5.56
CA ARG A 130 -14.34 0.10 5.60
C ARG A 130 -14.19 -0.40 4.17
N PHE A 131 -13.01 -0.92 3.86
CA PHE A 131 -12.71 -1.38 2.52
C PHE A 131 -12.95 -2.89 2.42
N TYR A 132 -13.84 -3.29 1.51
CA TYR A 132 -14.11 -4.67 1.18
C TYR A 132 -13.93 -4.87 -0.32
N TRP A 133 -12.92 -5.66 -0.67
CA TRP A 133 -12.69 -6.09 -2.03
C TRP A 133 -12.90 -7.60 -2.12
N ALA A 134 -14.01 -7.97 -2.76
CA ALA A 134 -14.49 -9.34 -2.85
C ALA A 134 -13.58 -10.27 -3.68
N GLY A 135 -12.49 -9.73 -4.23
CA GLY A 135 -11.65 -10.42 -5.20
C GLY A 135 -12.33 -10.54 -6.56
N LYS A 136 -11.65 -11.22 -7.49
CA LYS A 136 -12.28 -11.74 -8.72
C LYS A 136 -12.51 -13.25 -8.53
N GLY A 137 -13.56 -13.83 -9.12
CA GLY A 137 -13.87 -15.27 -9.03
C GLY A 137 -13.18 -16.10 -10.11
N THR A 138 -13.08 -17.43 -9.95
CA THR A 138 -12.54 -18.37 -10.97
C THR A 138 -13.34 -19.68 -11.06
N THR A 139 -13.06 -20.46 -12.10
CA THR A 139 -13.62 -21.81 -12.35
C THR A 139 -12.65 -22.96 -11.96
N ALA A 140 -11.51 -22.69 -11.32
CA ALA A 140 -10.47 -23.67 -10.95
C ALA A 140 -10.05 -23.55 -9.46
N ILE A 141 -9.32 -24.53 -8.91
CA ILE A 141 -8.87 -24.55 -7.50
C ILE A 141 -7.66 -23.60 -7.32
N PRO A 142 -7.75 -22.55 -6.50
CA PRO A 142 -6.67 -21.57 -6.32
C PRO A 142 -5.79 -21.79 -5.08
N ASP A 143 -4.70 -21.02 -5.00
CA ASP A 143 -4.08 -20.62 -3.73
C ASP A 143 -4.99 -19.58 -3.03
N ARG A 144 -5.64 -19.98 -1.92
CA ARG A 144 -6.57 -19.12 -1.17
C ARG A 144 -5.81 -18.19 -0.24
N GLY A 145 -6.17 -16.90 -0.21
CA GLY A 145 -5.78 -16.02 0.88
C GLY A 145 -6.69 -14.79 1.04
N VAL A 146 -6.96 -14.42 2.28
CA VAL A 146 -7.43 -13.07 2.64
C VAL A 146 -6.19 -12.26 2.95
N TYR A 147 -5.95 -11.21 2.17
CA TYR A 147 -4.77 -10.38 2.33
C TYR A 147 -5.14 -9.08 3.03
N GLY A 148 -4.25 -8.63 3.91
CA GLY A 148 -4.39 -7.39 4.65
C GLY A 148 -4.23 -6.14 3.78
N PRO A 149 -3.95 -4.98 4.42
CA PRO A 149 -3.91 -3.69 3.75
C PRO A 149 -2.82 -3.64 2.67
N LEU A 150 -3.13 -2.93 1.59
CA LEU A 150 -2.21 -2.59 0.50
C LEU A 150 -2.43 -1.11 0.16
N ILE A 151 -1.36 -0.34 0.02
CA ILE A 151 -1.43 1.08 -0.35
C ILE A 151 -0.27 1.46 -1.26
N SER A 152 -0.55 2.24 -2.29
CA SER A 152 0.42 2.65 -3.31
C SER A 152 1.06 3.99 -3.02
N ALA A 153 0.30 4.94 -2.48
CA ALA A 153 0.83 6.25 -2.11
C ALA A 153 -0.08 6.96 -1.10
N ILE A 154 0.52 7.93 -0.40
CA ILE A 154 -0.17 8.82 0.54
C ILE A 154 0.13 10.26 0.13
N SER A 155 -0.90 11.09 0.07
CA SER A 155 -0.79 12.53 -0.15
C SER A 155 -1.53 13.28 0.95
N VAL A 156 -0.82 14.15 1.66
CA VAL A 156 -1.38 15.04 2.68
C VAL A 156 -0.95 16.45 2.35
N TYR A 157 -1.90 17.37 2.25
CA TYR A 157 -1.67 18.78 1.93
C TYR A 157 -2.82 19.63 2.47
N PRO A 158 -2.65 20.94 2.67
CA PRO A 158 -3.68 21.80 3.25
C PRO A 158 -4.92 21.89 2.35
#